data_AF-A0A9P5X7L0-F1
#
_entry.id   AF-A0A9P5X7L0-F1
#
_cell.length_a   1.000
_cell.length_b   1.000
_cell.length_c   1.000
_cell.angle_alpha   90.00
_cell.angle_beta   90.00
_cell.angle_gamma   90.00
#
_symmetry.space_group_name_H-M   'P 1'
#
loop_
_entity.id
_entity.type
_entity.pdbx_description
1 polymer ?
#
loop_
_entity_poly.entity_id
_entity_poly.type
_entity_poly.pdbx_seq_one_letter_code
_entity_poly.pdbx_strand_id
1 'polypeptide(L)'
;AQGGQIMCSAEVIREIKASVLETVTKTEFSKFQPSKAIDGTKQLGIVIKDVGERKLKGLEVPEFVSAIYPSGLEARHDLGSEDPGPASVYLDVVRVREVGMLCLRLEALASGRIFKPSLTPRDSELAITLGDGGAEEEELELWKTLEVDPDNLLPPMTTRWTDHDLLSTLDSFTCRIR
;
A
#
# COMPACT_ATOMS: atom_id res chain seq x y z
N ALA A 1 -9.93 -6.75 -15.10
CA ALA A 1 -8.53 -6.71 -14.62
C ALA A 1 -8.55 -6.72 -13.09
N GLN A 2 -7.84 -7.64 -12.44
CA GLN A 2 -7.80 -7.79 -10.97
C GLN A 2 -6.53 -7.11 -10.42
N GLY A 3 -6.54 -5.79 -10.24
CA GLY A 3 -5.46 -5.11 -9.51
C GLY A 3 -4.05 -5.20 -10.14
N GLY A 4 -3.96 -5.12 -11.47
CA GLY A 4 -2.68 -5.05 -12.20
C GLY A 4 -2.28 -6.30 -12.98
N GLN A 5 -3.10 -7.37 -12.95
CA GLN A 5 -2.90 -8.55 -13.79
C GLN A 5 -3.88 -8.60 -14.97
N ILE A 6 -3.38 -9.06 -16.12
CA ILE A 6 -4.18 -9.33 -17.32
C ILE A 6 -4.03 -10.80 -17.69
N MET A 7 -5.15 -11.51 -17.82
CA MET A 7 -5.18 -12.89 -18.31
C MET A 7 -5.23 -12.86 -19.83
N CYS A 8 -4.36 -13.63 -20.48
CA CYS A 8 -4.24 -13.68 -21.92
C CYS A 8 -4.29 -15.14 -22.41
N SER A 9 -4.89 -15.32 -23.58
CA SER A 9 -4.85 -16.59 -24.32
C SER A 9 -3.45 -16.89 -24.83
N ALA A 10 -3.21 -18.15 -25.17
CA ALA A 10 -1.94 -18.61 -25.72
C ALA A 10 -1.54 -17.87 -27.01
N GLU A 11 -2.49 -17.46 -27.84
CA GLU A 11 -2.23 -16.69 -29.07
C GLU A 11 -1.72 -15.29 -28.77
N VAL A 12 -2.35 -14.59 -27.82
CA VAL A 12 -1.92 -13.26 -27.38
C VAL A 12 -0.52 -13.34 -26.75
N ILE A 13 -0.26 -14.35 -25.93
CA ILE A 13 1.07 -14.57 -25.33
C ILE A 13 2.13 -14.83 -26.40
N ARG A 14 1.80 -15.59 -27.44
CA ARG A 14 2.71 -15.84 -28.56
C ARG A 14 3.05 -14.54 -29.30
N GLU A 15 2.05 -13.71 -29.54
CA GLU A 15 2.25 -12.42 -30.21
C GLU A 15 3.08 -11.45 -29.35
N ILE A 16 2.83 -11.41 -28.04
CA ILE A 16 3.63 -10.61 -27.11
C ILE A 16 5.08 -11.09 -27.07
N LYS A 17 5.31 -12.40 -27.03
CA LYS A 17 6.66 -12.99 -27.10
C LYS A 17 7.38 -12.63 -28.40
N ALA A 18 6.65 -12.51 -29.52
CA ALA A 18 7.19 -12.20 -30.83
C ALA A 18 7.45 -10.69 -31.06
N SER A 19 6.50 -9.82 -30.69
CA SER A 19 6.54 -8.38 -31.00
C SER A 19 7.11 -7.52 -29.88
N VAL A 20 6.87 -7.88 -28.61
CA VAL A 20 7.29 -7.08 -27.45
C VAL A 20 8.59 -7.61 -26.87
N LEU A 21 8.66 -8.92 -26.58
CA LEU A 21 9.85 -9.53 -25.98
C LEU A 21 10.89 -9.98 -27.02
N GLU A 22 10.50 -10.07 -28.30
CA GLU A 22 11.37 -10.49 -29.40
C GLU A 22 12.10 -11.83 -29.15
N THR A 23 11.47 -12.72 -28.38
CA THR A 23 12.01 -14.05 -28.01
C THR A 23 11.67 -15.14 -29.01
N VAL A 24 10.65 -14.89 -29.83
CA VAL A 24 10.13 -15.82 -30.85
C VAL A 24 10.03 -15.08 -32.18
N THR A 25 10.02 -15.83 -33.28
CA THR A 25 9.80 -15.27 -34.62
C THR A 25 8.48 -14.51 -34.71
N LYS A 26 8.49 -13.40 -35.47
CA LYS A 26 7.31 -12.59 -35.76
C LYS A 26 6.16 -13.44 -36.29
N THR A 27 4.95 -13.18 -35.81
CA THR A 27 3.75 -13.85 -36.27
C THR A 27 3.11 -13.06 -37.41
N GLU A 28 2.05 -13.61 -37.99
CA GLU A 28 1.21 -12.92 -38.97
C GLU A 28 0.54 -11.65 -38.43
N PHE A 29 0.38 -11.55 -37.10
CA PHE A 29 -0.23 -10.41 -36.42
C PHE A 29 0.73 -9.27 -36.14
N SER A 30 2.05 -9.52 -36.17
CA SER A 30 3.06 -8.52 -35.82
C SER A 30 3.06 -7.31 -36.74
N LYS A 31 2.59 -7.46 -37.98
CA LYS A 31 2.43 -6.34 -38.94
C LYS A 31 1.27 -5.40 -38.61
N PHE A 32 0.33 -5.83 -37.77
CA PHE A 32 -0.85 -5.05 -37.38
C PHE A 32 -0.69 -4.38 -36.01
N GLN A 33 0.38 -4.68 -35.28
CA GLN A 33 0.60 -4.11 -33.96
C GLN A 33 1.16 -2.68 -34.08
N PRO A 34 0.49 -1.66 -33.49
CA PRO A 34 0.97 -0.29 -33.56
C PRO A 34 2.26 -0.12 -32.75
N SER A 35 3.30 0.48 -33.35
CA SER A 35 4.62 0.66 -32.72
C SER A 35 4.54 1.34 -31.36
N LYS A 36 3.71 2.38 -31.22
CA LYS A 36 3.49 3.08 -29.95
C LYS A 36 3.03 2.13 -28.81
N ALA A 37 2.21 1.13 -29.12
CA ALA A 37 1.75 0.17 -28.11
C ALA A 37 2.86 -0.84 -27.76
N ILE A 38 3.63 -1.28 -28.76
CA ILE A 38 4.79 -2.14 -28.53
C ILE A 38 5.80 -1.43 -27.63
N ASP A 39 6.18 -0.20 -27.98
CA ASP A 39 7.17 0.59 -27.24
C ASP A 39 6.68 0.90 -25.83
N GLY A 40 5.42 1.26 -25.66
CA GLY A 40 4.81 1.47 -24.35
C GLY A 40 4.82 0.20 -23.49
N THR A 41 4.55 -0.96 -24.09
CA THR A 41 4.57 -2.24 -23.38
C THR A 41 6.00 -2.66 -23.01
N LYS A 42 6.98 -2.40 -23.89
CA LYS A 42 8.41 -2.60 -23.61
C LYS A 42 8.87 -1.73 -22.45
N GLN A 43 8.49 -0.45 -22.45
CA GLN A 43 8.84 0.50 -21.39
C GLN A 43 8.22 0.12 -20.05
N LEU A 44 6.99 -0.40 -20.05
CA LEU A 44 6.33 -0.88 -18.85
C LEU A 44 7.09 -2.04 -18.20
N GLY A 45 7.76 -2.87 -19.02
CA GLY A 45 8.39 -4.12 -18.59
C GLY A 45 7.31 -5.14 -18.20
N ILE A 46 7.25 -6.28 -18.87
CA ILE A 46 6.23 -7.29 -18.60
C ILE A 46 6.84 -8.63 -18.22
N VAL A 47 6.18 -9.32 -17.29
CA VAL A 47 6.51 -10.66 -16.85
C VAL A 47 5.31 -11.56 -17.11
N ILE A 48 5.56 -12.70 -17.75
CA ILE A 48 4.54 -13.70 -18.10
C ILE A 48 4.63 -14.85 -17.09
N LYS A 49 3.48 -15.22 -16.50
CA LYS A 49 3.33 -16.36 -15.59
C LYS A 49 2.26 -17.30 -16.14
N ASP A 50 2.58 -18.57 -16.26
CA ASP A 50 1.63 -19.57 -16.77
C ASP A 50 0.65 -19.98 -15.68
N VAL A 51 -0.64 -19.91 -15.98
CA VAL A 51 -1.72 -20.25 -15.02
C VAL A 51 -2.29 -21.64 -15.30
N GLY A 52 -2.19 -22.12 -16.54
CA GLY A 52 -2.70 -23.42 -16.96
C GLY A 52 -4.09 -23.35 -17.58
N GLU A 53 -4.82 -24.47 -17.56
CA GLU A 53 -6.16 -24.55 -18.15
C GLU A 53 -7.20 -23.88 -17.25
N ARG A 54 -7.95 -22.92 -17.82
CA ARG A 54 -9.05 -22.26 -17.12
C ARG A 54 -10.28 -22.21 -18.01
N LYS A 55 -11.43 -22.56 -17.44
CA LYS A 55 -12.72 -22.37 -18.11
C LYS A 55 -13.10 -20.89 -18.10
N LEU A 56 -13.05 -20.25 -19.26
CA LEU A 56 -13.48 -18.86 -19.42
C LEU A 56 -15.01 -18.79 -19.52
N LYS A 57 -15.59 -17.67 -19.08
CA LYS A 57 -17.04 -17.46 -19.18
C LYS A 57 -17.43 -17.42 -20.66
N GLY A 58 -18.39 -18.27 -21.05
CA GLY A 58 -18.88 -18.34 -22.43
C GLY A 58 -18.12 -19.30 -23.35
N LEU A 59 -17.09 -20.00 -22.87
CA LEU A 59 -16.48 -21.13 -23.59
C LEU A 59 -16.83 -22.45 -22.90
N GLU A 60 -17.23 -23.43 -23.70
CA GLU A 60 -17.51 -24.79 -23.22
C GLU A 60 -16.22 -25.54 -22.87
N VAL A 61 -15.16 -25.30 -23.65
CA VAL A 61 -13.85 -25.95 -23.52
C VAL A 61 -12.88 -25.08 -22.71
N PRO A 62 -12.14 -25.64 -21.73
CA PRO A 62 -11.07 -24.92 -21.04
C PRO A 62 -9.96 -24.48 -22.00
N GLU A 63 -9.38 -23.31 -21.75
CA GLU A 63 -8.27 -22.80 -22.54
C GLU A 63 -7.03 -22.61 -21.66
N PHE A 64 -5.84 -22.84 -22.22
CA PHE A 64 -4.59 -22.47 -21.57
C PHE A 64 -4.44 -20.95 -21.54
N VAL A 65 -4.36 -20.41 -20.33
CA VAL A 65 -4.21 -18.98 -20.09
C VAL A 65 -2.94 -18.69 -19.30
N SER A 66 -2.32 -17.56 -19.61
CA SER A 66 -1.20 -17.01 -18.84
C SER A 66 -1.56 -15.63 -18.31
N ALA A 67 -0.99 -15.26 -17.17
CA ALA A 67 -1.11 -13.95 -16.57
C ALA A 67 0.08 -13.06 -16.95
N ILE A 68 -0.19 -11.80 -17.22
CA ILE A 68 0.81 -10.77 -17.49
C ILE A 68 0.81 -9.76 -16.35
N TYR A 69 1.99 -9.46 -15.84
CA TYR A 69 2.25 -8.44 -14.82
C TYR A 69 3.26 -7.41 -15.33
N PRO A 70 3.16 -6.14 -14.89
CA PRO A 70 4.28 -5.22 -14.95
C PRO A 70 5.47 -5.75 -14.14
N SER A 71 6.68 -5.37 -14.53
CA SER A 71 7.90 -5.71 -13.79
C SER A 71 7.82 -5.24 -12.34
N GLY A 72 8.12 -6.11 -11.39
CA GLY A 72 8.09 -5.84 -9.95
C GLY A 72 6.77 -6.22 -9.28
N LEU A 73 5.75 -6.64 -10.04
CA LEU A 73 4.46 -7.11 -9.50
C LEU A 73 4.23 -8.61 -9.67
N GLU A 74 5.16 -9.35 -10.27
CA GLU A 74 5.04 -10.78 -10.54
C GLU A 74 4.92 -11.65 -9.28
N ALA A 75 5.45 -11.19 -8.14
CA ALA A 75 5.33 -11.87 -6.85
C ALA A 75 3.86 -11.99 -6.38
N ARG A 76 2.95 -11.14 -6.91
CA ARG A 76 1.51 -11.23 -6.63
C ARG A 76 0.87 -12.49 -7.19
N HIS A 77 1.52 -13.13 -8.16
CA HIS A 77 1.04 -14.40 -8.70
C HIS A 77 1.05 -15.50 -7.63
N ASP A 78 2.09 -15.53 -6.81
CA ASP A 78 2.33 -16.57 -5.82
C ASP A 78 1.61 -16.30 -4.49
N LEU A 79 1.19 -15.05 -4.25
CA LEU A 79 0.44 -14.63 -3.05
C LEU A 79 -0.99 -15.17 -3.01
N GLY A 80 -1.46 -15.84 -4.06
CA GLY A 80 -2.81 -16.37 -4.16
C GLY A 80 -3.86 -15.27 -4.31
N SER A 81 -4.93 -15.56 -5.05
CA SER A 81 -6.15 -14.77 -4.92
C SER A 81 -6.82 -15.16 -3.60
N GLU A 82 -6.25 -14.75 -2.46
CA GLU A 82 -7.15 -14.28 -1.43
C GLU A 82 -7.89 -13.14 -2.10
N ASP A 83 -9.13 -13.38 -2.55
CA ASP A 83 -10.02 -12.29 -2.88
C ASP A 83 -9.87 -11.33 -1.70
N PRO A 84 -9.35 -10.11 -1.87
CA PRO A 84 -9.78 -9.08 -0.98
C PRO A 84 -11.25 -8.96 -1.36
N GLY A 85 -12.10 -9.77 -0.70
CA GLY A 85 -13.50 -9.43 -0.53
C GLY A 85 -13.52 -7.93 -0.26
N PRO A 86 -14.45 -7.19 -0.89
CA PRO A 86 -14.36 -5.73 -1.01
C PRO A 86 -13.80 -5.23 0.29
N ALA A 87 -12.69 -4.49 0.27
CA ALA A 87 -12.07 -4.00 1.49
C ALA A 87 -13.08 -3.09 2.21
N SER A 88 -14.10 -3.67 2.83
CA SER A 88 -14.63 -3.26 4.09
C SER A 88 -13.40 -3.38 4.95
N VAL A 89 -12.63 -2.29 4.97
CA VAL A 89 -11.87 -1.93 6.14
C VAL A 89 -12.90 -2.07 7.25
N TYR A 90 -12.90 -3.23 7.91
CA TYR A 90 -13.68 -3.42 9.10
C TYR A 90 -13.13 -2.35 10.03
N LEU A 91 -13.92 -1.29 10.16
CA LEU A 91 -13.55 -0.09 10.86
C LEU A 91 -13.51 -0.52 12.32
N ASP A 92 -12.31 -0.75 12.81
CA ASP A 92 -12.10 -1.22 14.16
C ASP A 92 -11.67 -0.03 15.02
N VAL A 93 -12.15 -0.02 16.25
CA VAL A 93 -11.81 0.95 17.28
C VAL A 93 -10.29 1.06 17.44
N VAL A 94 -9.58 -0.07 17.36
CA VAL A 94 -8.12 -0.12 17.44
C VAL A 94 -7.47 0.65 16.28
N ARG A 95 -7.93 0.43 15.05
CA ARG A 95 -7.39 1.12 13.87
C ARG A 95 -7.71 2.61 13.86
N VAL A 96 -8.92 3.00 14.25
CA VAL A 96 -9.31 4.42 14.34
C VAL A 96 -8.50 5.13 15.44
N ARG A 97 -8.20 4.44 16.55
CA ARG A 97 -7.29 4.94 17.59
C ARG A 97 -5.88 5.18 17.07
N GLU A 98 -5.32 4.23 16.33
CA GLU A 98 -3.98 4.35 15.73
C GLU A 98 -3.91 5.54 14.76
N VAL A 99 -4.93 5.70 13.91
CA VAL A 99 -5.04 6.86 13.00
C VAL A 99 -5.13 8.16 13.80
N GLY A 100 -5.94 8.20 14.86
CA GLY A 100 -6.04 9.36 15.74
C GLY A 100 -4.71 9.76 16.38
N MET A 101 -3.94 8.77 16.85
CA MET A 101 -2.61 8.98 17.43
C MET A 101 -1.63 9.58 16.40
N LEU A 102 -1.69 9.11 15.15
CA LEU A 102 -0.88 9.67 14.06
C LEU A 102 -1.26 11.13 13.80
N CYS A 103 -2.57 11.43 13.74
CA CYS A 103 -3.07 12.79 13.50
C CYS A 103 -2.62 13.76 14.60
N LEU A 104 -2.72 13.34 15.87
CA LEU A 104 -2.23 14.13 17.01
C LEU A 104 -0.73 14.42 16.92
N ARG A 105 0.09 13.40 16.60
CA ARG A 105 1.54 13.57 16.45
C ARG A 105 1.88 14.52 15.31
N LEU A 106 1.18 14.41 14.18
CA LEU A 106 1.35 15.32 13.04
C LEU A 106 0.94 16.75 13.39
N GLU A 107 -0.18 16.94 14.08
CA GLU A 107 -0.64 18.25 14.57
C GLU A 107 0.40 18.88 15.51
N ALA A 108 0.93 18.11 16.47
CA ALA A 108 1.98 18.56 17.36
C ALA A 108 3.22 18.99 16.57
N LEU A 109 3.72 18.14 15.66
CA LEU A 109 4.89 18.41 14.82
C LEU A 109 4.69 19.66 13.96
N ALA A 110 3.53 19.81 13.32
CA ALA A 110 3.19 20.99 12.53
C ALA A 110 3.15 22.27 13.38
N SER A 111 2.83 22.16 14.67
CA SER A 111 2.85 23.26 15.63
C SER A 111 4.22 23.54 16.28
N GLY A 112 5.27 22.83 15.87
CA GLY A 112 6.61 22.92 16.47
C GLY A 112 6.68 22.33 17.88
N ARG A 113 5.85 21.32 18.15
CA ARG A 113 5.75 20.64 19.45
C ARG A 113 5.92 19.15 19.32
N ILE A 114 6.35 18.50 20.39
CA ILE A 114 6.40 17.03 20.49
C ILE A 114 5.78 16.55 21.78
N PHE A 115 5.05 15.43 21.72
CA PHE A 115 4.59 14.77 22.93
C PHE A 115 5.78 14.20 23.70
N LYS A 116 5.80 14.41 25.02
CA LYS A 116 6.77 13.76 25.90
C LYS A 116 6.62 12.24 25.78
N PRO A 117 7.70 11.49 25.48
CA PRO A 117 7.64 10.03 25.49
C PRO A 117 7.20 9.56 26.88
N SER A 118 6.18 8.71 26.98
CA SER A 118 5.89 8.04 28.24
C SER A 118 7.02 7.04 28.49
N LEU A 119 7.89 7.35 29.45
CA LEU A 119 8.98 6.46 29.82
C LEU A 119 8.37 5.24 30.51
N THR A 120 8.17 4.15 29.77
CA THR A 120 7.99 2.86 30.42
C THR A 120 9.36 2.36 30.91
N PRO A 121 9.43 1.49 31.92
CA PRO A 121 10.71 0.97 32.42
C PRO A 121 11.55 0.25 31.34
N ARG A 122 10.93 -0.16 30.22
CA ARG A 122 11.61 -0.79 29.08
C ARG A 122 12.28 0.21 28.14
N ASP A 123 11.84 1.47 28.13
CA ASP A 123 12.39 2.52 27.27
C ASP A 123 13.62 3.20 27.87
N SER A 124 13.87 3.00 29.18
CA SER A 124 15.11 3.46 29.84
C SER A 124 16.37 2.80 29.28
N GLU A 125 16.26 1.63 28.63
CA GLU A 125 17.44 0.93 28.06
C GLU A 125 17.84 1.50 26.69
N LEU A 126 16.91 2.14 25.97
CA LEU A 126 17.16 2.83 24.69
C LEU A 126 17.60 4.29 24.86
N ALA A 127 17.34 4.90 26.02
CA ALA A 127 17.72 6.28 26.31
C ALA A 127 19.21 6.47 26.68
N ILE A 128 20.00 5.39 26.84
CA ILE A 128 21.38 5.44 27.35
C ILE A 128 22.44 5.68 26.25
N THR A 129 22.08 5.76 24.96
CA THR A 129 23.07 5.92 23.87
C THR A 129 23.09 7.28 23.18
N LEU A 130 22.44 8.32 23.72
CA LEU A 130 22.64 9.70 23.29
C LEU A 130 23.42 10.49 24.35
N GLY A 131 24.74 10.30 24.31
CA GLY A 131 25.74 11.36 24.55
C GLY A 131 25.85 11.95 25.95
N ASP A 132 26.74 11.37 26.75
CA ASP A 132 27.60 12.14 27.65
C ASP A 132 28.45 13.11 26.80
N GLY A 133 28.13 14.40 26.88
CA GLY A 133 28.82 15.44 26.12
C GLY A 133 28.17 16.79 26.32
N GLY A 134 28.65 17.54 27.31
CA GLY A 134 28.26 18.94 27.49
C GLY A 134 28.62 19.76 26.25
N ALA A 135 27.61 20.15 25.48
CA ALA A 135 27.67 21.21 24.50
C ALA A 135 26.23 21.67 24.17
N GLU A 136 26.00 22.97 24.37
CA GLU A 136 25.07 23.81 23.62
C GLU A 136 23.57 23.69 23.97
N GLU A 137 23.19 24.43 25.02
CA GLU A 137 21.82 24.77 25.45
C GLU A 137 20.99 25.55 24.38
N GLU A 138 21.51 25.79 23.17
CA GLU A 138 20.87 26.64 22.16
C GLU A 138 20.07 25.86 21.09
N GLU A 139 20.28 24.55 20.89
CA GLU A 139 19.59 23.77 19.83
C GLU A 139 18.30 23.07 20.32
N LEU A 140 18.12 22.94 21.65
CA LEU A 140 16.95 22.31 22.27
C LEU A 140 15.71 23.23 22.38
N GLU A 141 15.85 24.53 22.08
CA GLU A 141 14.74 25.51 22.11
C GLU A 141 13.83 25.44 20.87
N LEU A 142 14.19 24.64 19.87
CA LEU A 142 13.48 24.60 18.61
C LEU A 142 12.06 24.01 18.76
N TRP A 143 11.88 22.97 19.59
CA TRP A 143 10.64 22.21 19.68
C TRP A 143 10.11 22.20 21.11
N LYS A 144 8.92 22.77 21.33
CA LYS A 144 8.31 22.82 22.67
C LYS A 144 7.75 21.45 23.04
N THR A 145 8.22 20.86 24.15
CA THR A 145 7.69 19.58 24.63
C THR A 145 6.31 19.79 25.26
N LEU A 146 5.34 18.96 24.85
CA LEU A 146 3.98 18.94 25.41
C LEU A 146 3.90 17.89 26.51
N GLU A 147 3.63 18.33 27.74
CA GLU A 147 3.41 17.47 28.92
C GLU A 147 1.95 16.98 29.00
N VAL A 148 1.46 16.40 27.91
CA VAL A 148 0.12 15.82 27.84
C VAL A 148 0.25 14.42 27.25
N ASP A 149 -0.38 13.45 27.91
CA ASP A 149 -0.49 12.11 27.34
C ASP A 149 -1.41 12.17 26.10
N PRO A 150 -0.91 11.81 24.90
CA PRO A 150 -1.70 11.89 23.67
C PRO A 150 -2.94 10.99 23.71
N ASP A 151 -2.96 9.92 24.52
CA ASP A 151 -4.15 9.08 24.66
C ASP A 151 -5.33 9.82 25.31
N ASN A 152 -5.06 10.86 26.12
CA ASN A 152 -6.10 11.71 26.72
C ASN A 152 -6.70 12.71 25.73
N LEU A 153 -6.06 12.94 24.59
CA LEU A 153 -6.53 13.84 23.53
C LEU A 153 -7.39 13.13 22.47
N LEU A 154 -7.43 11.79 22.53
CA LEU A 154 -8.29 10.98 21.72
C LEU A 154 -9.72 10.99 22.31
N PRO A 155 -10.75 10.96 21.45
CA PRO A 155 -12.12 10.71 21.91
C PRO A 155 -12.18 9.39 22.70
N PRO A 156 -13.11 9.25 23.67
CA PRO A 156 -13.27 8.02 24.43
C PRO A 156 -13.82 6.90 23.53
N MET A 157 -12.92 6.19 22.86
CA MET A 157 -13.28 5.10 21.96
C MET A 157 -13.54 3.83 22.76
N THR A 158 -14.79 3.41 22.82
CA THR A 158 -15.22 2.18 23.52
C THR A 158 -15.59 1.11 22.51
N THR A 159 -15.59 -0.16 22.93
CA THR A 159 -15.94 -1.31 22.08
C THR A 159 -17.41 -1.33 21.61
N ARG A 160 -18.23 -0.37 22.03
CA ARG A 160 -19.65 -0.26 21.65
C ARG A 160 -19.90 0.73 20.51
N TRP A 161 -18.84 1.27 19.90
CA TRP A 161 -18.97 2.25 18.83
C TRP A 161 -19.53 1.62 17.55
N THR A 162 -20.39 2.36 16.88
CA THR A 162 -20.92 1.98 15.57
C THR A 162 -20.02 2.49 14.46
N ASP A 163 -20.17 1.95 13.24
CA ASP A 163 -19.43 2.42 12.06
C ASP A 163 -19.63 3.94 11.83
N HIS A 164 -20.82 4.45 12.13
CA HIS A 164 -21.11 5.88 12.05
C HIS A 164 -20.27 6.71 13.04
N ASP A 165 -20.13 6.25 14.29
CA ASP A 165 -19.33 6.94 15.31
C ASP A 165 -17.84 6.96 14.94
N LEU A 166 -17.36 5.83 14.40
CA LEU A 166 -15.99 5.69 13.92
C LEU A 166 -15.72 6.58 12.71
N LEU A 167 -16.62 6.63 11.73
CA LEU A 167 -16.51 7.52 10.56
C LEU A 167 -16.58 9.00 10.95
N SER A 168 -17.49 9.37 11.85
CA SER A 168 -17.57 10.74 12.38
C SER A 168 -16.28 11.14 13.12
N THR A 169 -15.66 10.20 13.81
CA THR A 169 -14.37 10.42 14.48
C THR A 169 -13.22 10.61 13.47
N LEU A 170 -13.18 9.81 12.39
CA LEU A 170 -12.19 9.99 11.32
C LEU A 170 -12.35 11.34 10.59
N ASP A 171 -13.58 11.79 10.37
CA ASP A 171 -13.86 13.12 9.82
C ASP A 171 -13.31 14.22 10.75
N SER A 172 -13.51 14.06 12.06
CA SER A 172 -12.96 14.99 13.06
C SER A 172 -11.42 15.05 13.02
N PHE A 173 -10.73 13.94 12.75
CA PHE A 173 -9.27 13.91 12.61
C PHE A 173 -8.80 14.60 11.33
N THR A 174 -9.55 14.46 10.24
CA THR A 174 -9.24 15.12 8.96
C THR A 174 -9.27 16.64 9.10
N CYS A 175 -10.15 17.17 9.96
CA CYS A 175 -10.21 18.59 10.29
C CYS A 175 -9.00 19.09 11.12
N ARG A 176 -8.25 18.22 11.80
CA ARG A 176 -7.09 18.61 12.63
C ARG A 176 -5.79 18.80 11.84
N ILE A 177 -5.68 18.20 10.66
CA ILE A 177 -4.47 18.23 9.81
C ILE A 177 -4.62 19.22 8.64
N ARG A 178 -5.53 20.20 8.74
CA ARG A 178 -5.76 21.21 7.70
C ARG A 178 -5.03 22.51 8.02
#